data_AF-A0A382WN81-F1
#
_entry.id   AF-A0A382WN81-F1
#
_cell.length_a   1.000
_cell.length_b   1.000
_cell.length_c   1.000
_cell.angle_alpha   90.00
_cell.angle_beta   90.00
_cell.angle_gamma   90.00
#
_symmetry.space_group_name_H-M   'P 1'
#
loop_
_entity.id
_entity.type
_entity.pdbx_description
1 polymer ?
#
loop_
_entity_poly.entity_id
_entity_poly.type
_entity_poly.pdbx_seq_one_letter_code
_entity_poly.pdbx_strand_id
1 'polypeptide(L)'
;MINLLLDRGANIEAIAEDETPLLAAVKYSKFAMAELLLASGANPDFQDFKGMTALHYMLKKGSGKQYFEAFRDHTACIDIAGPDGRTVRAIMMRKRDSDFHALADQFKQ
;
A
#
# COMPACT_ATOMS: atom_id res chain seq x y z
N MET A 1 9.14 4.87 -17.40
CA MET A 1 8.07 4.45 -18.33
C MET A 1 6.67 4.74 -17.79
N ILE A 2 6.43 4.83 -16.48
CA ILE A 2 5.16 5.34 -15.91
C ILE A 2 4.90 6.80 -16.31
N ASN A 3 5.88 7.70 -16.19
CA ASN A 3 5.69 9.12 -16.52
C ASN A 3 5.13 9.33 -17.94
N LEU A 4 5.57 8.55 -18.92
CA LEU A 4 5.06 8.63 -20.29
C LEU A 4 3.59 8.18 -20.40
N LEU A 5 3.15 7.23 -19.57
CA LEU A 5 1.75 6.81 -19.52
C LEU A 5 0.88 7.90 -18.86
N LEU A 6 1.38 8.52 -17.80
CA LEU A 6 0.70 9.63 -17.12
C LEU A 6 0.58 10.86 -18.03
N ASP A 7 1.66 11.21 -18.74
CA ASP A 7 1.68 12.30 -19.73
C ASP A 7 0.69 12.05 -20.88
N ARG A 8 0.35 10.78 -21.13
CA ARG A 8 -0.65 10.36 -22.13
C ARG A 8 -2.08 10.30 -21.57
N GLY A 9 -2.29 10.73 -20.32
CA GLY A 9 -3.59 10.72 -19.65
C GLY A 9 -4.01 9.35 -19.14
N ALA A 10 -3.07 8.44 -18.88
CA ALA A 10 -3.39 7.16 -18.25
C ALA A 10 -3.99 7.42 -16.86
N ASN A 11 -5.13 6.78 -16.59
CA ASN A 11 -5.76 6.85 -15.28
C ASN A 11 -4.94 6.05 -14.26
N ILE A 12 -4.42 6.73 -13.25
CA ILE A 12 -3.62 6.15 -12.16
C ILE A 12 -4.47 5.19 -11.31
N GLU A 13 -5.77 5.45 -11.24
CA GLU A 13 -6.76 4.64 -10.51
C GLU A 13 -7.51 3.70 -11.46
N ALA A 14 -6.93 3.35 -12.61
CA ALA A 14 -7.54 2.41 -13.53
C ALA A 14 -7.70 1.03 -12.87
N ILE A 15 -8.92 0.66 -12.53
CA ILE A 15 -9.21 -0.66 -11.97
C ILE A 15 -9.17 -1.68 -13.12
N ALA A 16 -8.25 -2.64 -13.03
CA ALA A 16 -8.17 -3.78 -13.93
C ALA A 16 -8.12 -5.05 -13.10
N GLU A 17 -8.95 -6.04 -13.44
CA GLU A 17 -9.08 -7.29 -12.67
C GLU A 17 -9.32 -7.06 -11.16
N ASP A 18 -10.15 -6.05 -10.83
CA ASP A 18 -10.49 -5.64 -9.46
C ASP A 18 -9.32 -5.09 -8.63
N GLU A 19 -8.23 -4.67 -9.29
CA GLU A 19 -7.04 -4.11 -8.64
C GLU A 19 -6.66 -2.76 -9.26
N THR A 20 -6.18 -1.83 -8.43
CA THR A 20 -5.54 -0.61 -8.93
C THR A 20 -4.10 -0.90 -9.36
N PRO A 21 -3.49 -0.06 -10.22
CA PRO A 21 -2.10 -0.22 -10.63
C PRO A 21 -1.14 -0.22 -9.43
N LEU A 22 -1.46 0.54 -8.37
CA LEU A 22 -0.69 0.56 -7.13
C LEU A 22 -0.78 -0.78 -6.40
N LEU A 23 -1.99 -1.34 -6.27
CA LEU A 23 -2.20 -2.63 -5.64
C LEU A 23 -1.49 -3.74 -6.40
N ALA A 24 -1.58 -3.75 -7.73
CA ALA A 24 -0.87 -4.68 -8.59
C ALA A 24 0.65 -4.55 -8.39
N ALA A 25 1.20 -3.33 -8.40
CA ALA A 25 2.64 -3.10 -8.18
C ALA A 25 3.11 -3.73 -6.85
N VAL A 26 2.37 -3.53 -5.77
CA VAL A 26 2.68 -4.13 -4.46
C VAL A 26 2.49 -5.66 -4.47
N LYS A 27 1.41 -6.15 -5.06
CA LYS A 27 1.11 -7.57 -5.19
C LYS A 27 2.15 -8.32 -6.04
N TYR A 28 2.85 -7.66 -6.95
CA TYR A 28 3.98 -8.21 -7.70
C TYR A 28 5.35 -7.80 -7.14
N SER A 29 5.40 -7.20 -5.94
CA SER A 29 6.62 -6.73 -5.27
C SER A 29 7.45 -5.74 -6.10
N LYS A 30 6.79 -4.96 -6.95
CA LYS A 30 7.37 -3.89 -7.79
C LYS A 30 7.35 -2.56 -7.06
N PHE A 31 8.09 -2.46 -5.96
CA PHE A 31 8.04 -1.28 -5.08
C PHE A 31 8.51 0.01 -5.74
N ALA A 32 9.50 -0.03 -6.63
CA ALA A 32 9.89 1.14 -7.42
C ALA A 32 8.73 1.67 -8.30
N MET A 33 7.85 0.78 -8.79
CA MET A 33 6.64 1.21 -9.50
C MET A 33 5.59 1.75 -8.52
N ALA A 34 5.45 1.14 -7.35
CA ALA A 34 4.54 1.60 -6.31
C ALA A 34 4.90 3.02 -5.83
N GLU A 35 6.18 3.31 -5.60
CA GLU A 35 6.67 4.66 -5.25
C GLU A 35 6.35 5.69 -6.32
N LEU A 36 6.57 5.36 -7.60
CA LEU A 36 6.21 6.25 -8.71
C LEU A 36 4.71 6.52 -8.78
N LEU A 37 3.88 5.50 -8.57
CA LEU A 37 2.42 5.63 -8.56
C LEU A 37 1.95 6.49 -7.39
N LEU A 38 2.49 6.28 -6.20
CA LEU A 38 2.23 7.12 -5.02
C LEU A 38 2.64 8.57 -5.27
N ALA A 39 3.84 8.80 -5.80
CA ALA A 39 4.31 10.14 -6.16
C ALA A 39 3.43 10.83 -7.22
N SER A 40 2.69 10.04 -7.99
CA SER A 40 1.73 10.52 -8.98
C SER A 40 0.32 10.76 -8.41
N GLY A 41 0.11 10.49 -7.12
CA GLY A 41 -1.18 10.67 -6.44
C GLY A 41 -2.07 9.42 -6.42
N ALA A 42 -1.51 8.22 -6.62
CA ALA A 42 -2.27 6.99 -6.50
C ALA A 42 -2.82 6.80 -5.08
N ASN A 43 -4.04 6.27 -4.96
CA ASN A 43 -4.71 6.04 -3.70
C ASN A 43 -4.21 4.74 -3.02
N PRO A 44 -3.48 4.82 -1.89
CA PRO A 44 -3.00 3.65 -1.15
C PRO A 44 -4.09 2.88 -0.42
N ASP A 45 -5.25 3.50 -0.21
CA ASP A 45 -6.34 3.00 0.63
C ASP A 45 -7.37 2.17 -0.13
N PHE A 46 -7.18 2.01 -1.44
CA PHE A 46 -8.05 1.15 -2.25
C PHE A 46 -8.05 -0.29 -1.72
N GLN A 47 -9.24 -0.85 -1.52
CA GLN A 47 -9.45 -2.25 -1.18
C GLN A 47 -9.86 -3.04 -2.41
N ASP A 48 -9.18 -4.15 -2.70
CA ASP A 48 -9.64 -5.10 -3.71
C ASP A 48 -10.93 -5.82 -3.29
N PHE A 49 -11.43 -6.69 -4.18
CA PHE A 49 -12.56 -7.58 -3.91
C PHE A 49 -12.37 -8.51 -2.69
N LYS A 50 -11.13 -8.69 -2.23
CA LYS A 50 -10.82 -9.44 -1.00
C LYS A 50 -10.76 -8.54 0.22
N GLY A 51 -11.07 -7.24 0.10
CA GLY A 51 -10.96 -6.26 1.17
C GLY A 51 -9.52 -5.92 1.53
N MET A 52 -8.52 -6.30 0.74
CA MET A 52 -7.11 -6.02 1.03
C MET A 52 -6.65 -4.72 0.37
N THR A 53 -5.99 -3.88 1.16
CA THR A 53 -5.24 -2.71 0.65
C THR A 53 -3.82 -3.07 0.27
N ALA A 54 -3.12 -2.15 -0.40
CA ALA A 54 -1.70 -2.30 -0.70
C ALA A 54 -0.88 -2.64 0.55
N LEU A 55 -1.10 -1.93 1.66
CA LEU A 55 -0.41 -2.17 2.93
C LEU A 55 -0.66 -3.58 3.51
N HIS A 56 -1.87 -4.14 3.35
CA HIS A 56 -2.15 -5.53 3.76
C HIS A 56 -1.27 -6.53 3.00
N TYR A 57 -1.15 -6.37 1.68
CA TYR A 57 -0.30 -7.22 0.86
C TYR A 57 1.18 -7.09 1.24
N MET A 58 1.65 -5.89 1.57
CA MET A 58 3.03 -5.67 2.00
C MET A 58 3.37 -6.46 3.27
N LEU A 59 2.49 -6.44 4.27
CA LEU A 59 2.67 -7.18 5.52
C LEU A 59 2.61 -8.69 5.30
N LYS A 60 1.66 -9.16 4.48
CA LYS A 60 1.48 -10.57 4.12
C LYS A 60 2.71 -11.15 3.42
N LYS A 61 3.35 -10.36 2.55
CA LYS A 61 4.57 -10.76 1.84
C LYS A 61 5.86 -10.63 2.65
N GLY A 62 5.80 -9.99 3.82
CA GLY A 62 7.02 -9.69 4.60
C GLY A 62 7.90 -8.64 3.92
N SER A 63 7.28 -7.62 3.33
CA SER A 63 7.99 -6.53 2.65
C SER A 63 8.79 -5.70 3.65
N GLY A 64 9.93 -5.16 3.23
CA GLY A 64 10.81 -4.36 4.10
C GLY A 64 10.16 -3.05 4.56
N LYS A 65 10.56 -2.58 5.75
CA LYS A 65 10.02 -1.36 6.37
C LYS A 65 10.13 -0.10 5.51
N GLN A 66 11.19 0.02 4.71
CA GLN A 66 11.44 1.16 3.81
C GLN A 66 10.25 1.46 2.90
N TYR A 67 9.53 0.43 2.47
CA TYR A 67 8.38 0.61 1.59
C TYR A 67 7.19 1.19 2.35
N PHE A 68 7.04 0.88 3.65
CA PHE A 68 5.98 1.47 4.45
C PHE A 68 6.23 2.95 4.72
N GLU A 69 7.49 3.38 4.82
CA GLU A 69 7.84 4.80 4.95
C GLU A 69 7.37 5.59 3.72
N ALA A 70 7.52 5.03 2.51
CA ALA A 70 6.99 5.67 1.31
C ALA A 70 5.47 5.86 1.36
N PHE A 71 4.71 4.88 1.87
CA PHE A 71 3.25 4.99 2.00
C PHE A 71 2.83 5.97 3.11
N ARG A 72 3.63 6.09 4.18
CA ARG A 72 3.41 7.08 5.25
C ARG A 72 3.43 8.50 4.70
N ASP A 73 4.42 8.79 3.86
CA ASP A 73 4.59 10.13 3.30
C ASP A 73 3.45 10.50 2.33
N HIS A 74 2.69 9.51 1.83
CA HIS A 74 1.55 9.67 0.92
C HIS A 74 0.18 9.46 1.59
N THR A 75 0.08 9.70 2.91
CA THR A 75 -1.19 9.71 3.69
C THR A 75 -1.97 8.38 3.68
N ALA A 76 -1.29 7.23 3.62
CA ALA A 76 -1.97 5.94 3.67
C ALA A 76 -2.60 5.64 5.05
N CYS A 77 -3.86 5.21 5.05
CA CYS A 77 -4.60 4.85 6.24
C CYS A 77 -4.33 3.39 6.67
N ILE A 78 -3.88 3.22 7.92
CA ILE A 78 -3.58 1.89 8.50
C ILE A 78 -4.74 1.27 9.28
N ASP A 79 -5.83 2.02 9.45
CA ASP A 79 -7.01 1.59 10.23
C ASP A 79 -8.09 0.92 9.37
N ILE A 80 -7.82 0.76 8.07
CA ILE A 80 -8.70 0.00 7.17
C ILE A 80 -8.62 -1.49 7.54
N ALA A 81 -9.76 -2.10 7.78
CA ALA A 81 -9.86 -3.52 8.11
C ALA A 81 -9.82 -4.39 6.84
N GLY A 82 -8.90 -5.34 6.82
CA GLY A 82 -8.81 -6.36 5.78
C GLY A 82 -9.91 -7.43 5.84
N PRO A 83 -9.83 -8.48 5.00
CA PRO A 83 -10.80 -9.59 4.97
C PRO A 83 -10.95 -10.30 6.30
N ASP A 84 -9.86 -10.38 7.08
CA ASP A 84 -9.84 -11.06 8.36
C ASP A 84 -10.40 -10.20 9.50
N GLY A 85 -10.98 -9.03 9.20
CA GLY A 85 -11.42 -8.02 10.16
C GLY A 85 -10.27 -7.35 10.91
N ARG A 86 -9.02 -7.59 10.48
CA ARG A 86 -7.81 -7.03 11.10
C ARG A 86 -7.34 -5.83 10.30
N THR A 87 -7.02 -4.76 11.01
CA THR A 87 -6.40 -3.57 10.40
C THR A 87 -4.92 -3.78 10.16
N VAL A 88 -4.33 -2.99 9.26
CA VAL A 88 -2.88 -2.95 9.03
C VAL A 88 -2.14 -2.72 10.35
N ARG A 89 -2.64 -1.79 11.17
CA ARG A 89 -2.13 -1.52 12.52
C ARG A 89 -2.13 -2.77 13.40
N ALA A 90 -3.24 -3.50 13.46
CA ALA A 90 -3.35 -4.71 14.27
C ALA A 90 -2.40 -5.83 13.79
N ILE A 91 -2.18 -5.94 12.48
CA ILE A 91 -1.26 -6.93 11.91
C ILE A 91 0.19 -6.55 12.23
N MET A 92 0.56 -5.27 12.14
CA MET A 92 1.88 -4.77 12.54
C MET A 92 2.19 -5.08 14.00
N MET A 93 1.24 -4.80 14.91
CA MET A 93 1.37 -5.04 16.35
C MET A 93 1.45 -6.52 16.76
N ARG A 94 1.10 -7.45 15.86
CA ARG A 94 1.23 -8.90 16.09
C ARG A 94 2.56 -9.46 15.59
N LYS A 95 3.33 -8.71 14.80
CA LYS A 95 4.64 -9.19 14.36
C LYS A 95 5.60 -9.21 15.54
N ARG A 96 6.58 -10.12 15.49
CA ARG A 96 7.65 -10.17 16.49
C ARG A 96 8.62 -8.99 16.39
N ASP A 97 8.65 -8.36 15.22
CA ASP A 97 9.60 -7.31 14.89
C ASP A 97 9.09 -5.97 15.44
N SER A 98 9.82 -5.44 16.43
CA SER A 98 9.49 -4.21 17.15
C SER A 98 9.49 -2.98 16.23
N ASP A 99 10.19 -3.03 15.09
CA ASP A 99 10.22 -1.92 14.14
C ASP A 99 8.82 -1.66 13.57
N PHE A 100 8.02 -2.71 13.33
CA PHE A 100 6.65 -2.56 12.86
C PHE A 100 5.73 -1.96 13.93
N HIS A 101 6.03 -2.17 15.22
CA HIS A 101 5.28 -1.54 16.31
C HIS A 101 5.53 -0.02 16.32
N ALA A 102 6.80 0.38 16.24
CA ALA A 102 7.17 1.79 16.17
C ALA A 102 6.57 2.46 14.92
N LEU A 103 6.64 1.78 13.78
CA LEU A 103 6.04 2.23 12.54
C LEU A 103 4.51 2.42 12.69
N ALA A 104 3.80 1.46 13.28
CA ALA A 104 2.36 1.55 13.53
C ALA A 104 1.94 2.73 14.41
N ASP A 105 2.80 3.16 15.35
CA ASP A 105 2.56 4.35 16.15
C ASP A 105 2.91 5.66 15.43
N GLN A 106 3.81 5.63 14.45
CA GLN A 106 4.20 6.79 13.63
C GLN A 106 3.14 7.19 12.59
N PHE A 107 2.20 6.31 12.25
CA PHE A 107 1.10 6.60 11.31
C PHE A 107 -0.06 7.40 11.95
N LYS A 108 0.00 7.76 13.24
CA LYS A 108 -1.01 8.60 13.89
C LYS A 108 -1.00 10.03 13.34
N GLN A 109 -1.98 10.38 12.50
CA GLN A 109 -2.44 11.76 12.35
C GLN A 109 -3.49 12.07 13.42
#